data_AF-A0A377GEU2-F1
#
_entry.id   AF-A0A377GEU2-F1
#
_cell.length_a   1.000
_cell.length_b   1.000
_cell.length_c   1.000
_cell.angle_alpha   90.00
_cell.angle_beta   90.00
_cell.angle_gamma   90.00
#
_symmetry.space_group_name_H-M   'P 1'
#
loop_
_entity.id
_entity.type
_entity.pdbx_description
1 polymer ?
#
loop_
_entity_poly.entity_id
_entity_poly.type
_entity_poly.pdbx_seq_one_letter_code
_entity_poly.pdbx_strand_id
1 'polypeptide(L)'
;MRNPGIVAIALICGLAVTSQIAVLLTGIAQWASPLALVDLLRHGFYWETAIAGCVTALLVSCVVGFLKQGFYRYLSLLCSSSLLSGLAVFLLGFELYSYIFLGFVQSPSGLMELVSLHYQEPDLWHRFLTVEGIVFLMTFLAIVIYLFHWLRPDNKALGNAHFSNGFETKRAGFFERQEQSIIIGKKYAAPLYSHGFEHVLVFAPTGSGKTRSIGIPNLFHYPFSVVCNDVKLTLFKTTSGYRESVLGHRCFCWAPADENRLTHCYNPLSLISDDKIQRLTDIQRIAHILMPDNKKSDPIWQQASRKLFKVAVLYLLDTPDRPISLGEINRLVKQAGFDD
;
A
#
# COMPACT_ATOMS: atom_id res chain seq x y z
N MET A 1 38.66 46.62 -3.88
CA MET A 1 38.61 48.08 -3.62
C MET A 1 37.30 48.60 -4.21
N ARG A 2 36.40 49.13 -3.37
CA ARG A 2 35.04 49.51 -3.75
C ARG A 2 35.12 50.90 -4.37
N ASN A 3 34.91 51.03 -5.69
CA ASN A 3 34.96 52.31 -6.38
C ASN A 3 33.90 53.25 -5.75
N PRO A 4 34.28 54.37 -5.11
CA PRO A 4 33.36 55.24 -4.40
C PRO A 4 32.26 55.80 -5.31
N GLY A 5 32.55 55.97 -6.61
CA GLY A 5 31.56 56.39 -7.61
C GLY A 5 30.44 55.36 -7.82
N ILE A 6 30.75 54.06 -7.78
CA ILE A 6 29.75 53.00 -7.95
C ILE A 6 28.80 52.93 -6.73
N VAL A 7 29.33 53.19 -5.54
CA VAL A 7 28.53 53.22 -4.30
C VAL A 7 27.58 54.43 -4.31
N ALA A 8 28.06 55.60 -4.72
CA ALA A 8 27.25 56.80 -4.84
C ALA A 8 26.12 56.63 -5.88
N ILE A 9 26.41 56.07 -7.06
CA ILE A 9 25.41 55.80 -8.10
C ILE A 9 24.35 54.81 -7.60
N ALA A 10 24.75 53.70 -6.98
CA ALA A 10 23.81 52.70 -6.47
C ALA A 10 22.89 53.28 -5.38
N LEU A 11 23.40 54.18 -4.54
CA LEU A 11 22.63 54.83 -3.48
C LEU A 11 21.63 55.84 -4.05
N ILE A 12 22.03 56.63 -5.05
CA ILE A 12 21.15 57.57 -5.75
C ILE A 12 20.04 56.82 -6.52
N CYS A 13 20.40 55.75 -7.25
CA CYS A 13 19.42 54.91 -7.94
C CYS A 13 18.46 54.23 -6.96
N GLY A 14 18.95 53.71 -5.83
CA GLY A 14 18.12 53.11 -4.79
C GLY A 14 17.12 54.11 -4.19
N LEU A 15 17.57 55.33 -3.89
CA LEU A 15 16.67 56.39 -3.40
C LEU A 15 15.64 56.80 -4.45
N ALA A 16 16.01 56.90 -5.72
CA ALA A 16 15.08 57.20 -6.81
C ALA A 16 14.00 56.12 -6.97
N VAL A 17 14.39 54.84 -6.97
CA VAL A 17 13.45 53.70 -7.05
C VAL A 17 12.54 53.66 -5.82
N THR A 18 13.09 53.86 -4.63
CA THR A 18 12.31 53.91 -3.38
C THR A 18 11.29 55.05 -3.43
N SER A 19 11.70 56.22 -3.92
CA SER A 19 10.82 57.37 -4.09
C SER A 19 9.70 57.12 -5.09
N GLN A 20 10.00 56.50 -6.23
CA GLN A 20 9.00 56.20 -7.24
C GLN A 20 7.97 55.18 -6.76
N ILE A 21 8.41 54.12 -6.07
CA ILE A 21 7.50 53.12 -5.49
C ILE A 21 6.64 53.76 -4.39
N ALA A 22 7.22 54.58 -3.51
CA ALA A 22 6.49 55.22 -2.42
C ALA A 22 5.39 56.17 -2.94
N VAL A 23 5.66 56.95 -3.98
CA VAL A 23 4.67 57.84 -4.62
C VAL A 23 3.59 57.06 -5.36
N LEU A 24 3.92 55.93 -5.97
CA LEU A 24 2.91 55.06 -6.60
C LEU A 24 1.97 54.44 -5.56
N LEU A 25 2.49 54.07 -4.38
CA LEU A 25 1.68 53.51 -3.29
C LEU A 25 0.67 54.52 -2.71
N THR A 26 0.90 55.83 -2.86
CA THR A 26 -0.08 56.86 -2.48
C THR A 26 -1.14 57.11 -3.56
N GLY A 27 -1.08 56.40 -4.69
CA GLY A 27 -2.02 56.56 -5.81
C GLY A 27 -1.68 57.72 -6.75
N ILE A 28 -0.53 58.38 -6.57
CA ILE A 28 -0.10 59.49 -7.43
C ILE A 28 0.77 58.94 -8.56
N ALA A 29 0.25 58.93 -9.79
CA ALA A 29 0.98 58.48 -10.97
C ALA A 29 1.88 59.59 -11.57
N GLN A 30 2.76 60.18 -10.76
CA GLN A 30 3.73 61.19 -11.22
C GLN A 30 5.17 60.73 -11.00
N TRP A 31 6.09 61.33 -11.76
CA TRP A 31 7.51 61.03 -11.64
C TRP A 31 8.07 61.64 -10.35
N ALA A 32 8.68 60.83 -9.50
CA ALA A 32 9.12 61.21 -8.18
C ALA A 32 10.63 61.52 -8.16
N SER A 33 10.99 62.73 -7.74
CA SER A 33 12.38 63.03 -7.39
C SER A 33 12.75 62.37 -6.05
N PRO A 34 14.02 62.04 -5.77
CA PRO A 34 14.43 61.48 -4.47
C PRO A 34 14.03 62.32 -3.24
N LEU A 35 13.77 63.62 -3.43
CA LEU A 35 13.28 64.53 -2.39
C LEU A 35 11.83 64.24 -1.99
N ALA A 36 11.04 63.60 -2.84
CA ALA A 36 9.65 63.26 -2.54
C ALA A 36 9.51 62.32 -1.34
N LEU A 37 10.53 61.54 -0.99
CA LEU A 37 10.55 60.75 0.25
C LEU A 37 10.47 61.65 1.49
N VAL A 38 11.14 62.80 1.48
CA VAL A 38 11.09 63.76 2.59
C VAL A 38 9.69 64.36 2.69
N ASP A 39 9.08 64.67 1.55
CA ASP A 39 7.72 65.22 1.51
C ASP A 39 6.68 64.20 1.98
N LEU A 40 6.78 62.94 1.53
CA LEU A 40 5.91 61.86 1.97
C LEU A 40 5.98 61.63 3.49
N LEU A 41 7.19 61.61 4.07
CA LEU A 41 7.39 61.47 5.51
C LEU A 41 6.85 62.66 6.30
N ARG A 42 6.96 63.88 5.76
CA ARG A 42 6.40 65.09 6.39
C ARG A 42 4.88 65.10 6.41
N HIS A 43 4.23 64.47 5.42
CA HIS A 43 2.77 64.39 5.30
C HIS A 43 2.18 63.10 5.91
N GLY A 44 3.01 62.28 6.58
CA GLY A 44 2.53 61.13 7.36
C GLY A 44 2.48 59.79 6.63
N PHE A 45 2.99 59.69 5.40
CA PHE A 45 3.03 58.45 4.60
C PHE A 45 4.19 57.52 5.02
N TYR A 46 4.21 57.14 6.30
CA TYR A 46 5.30 56.33 6.87
C TYR A 46 5.29 54.88 6.37
N TRP A 47 4.11 54.32 6.09
CA TRP A 47 3.99 52.92 5.69
C TRP A 47 4.37 52.71 4.23
N GLU A 48 3.94 53.60 3.35
CA GLU A 48 4.24 53.58 1.92
C GLU A 48 5.74 53.74 1.69
N THR A 49 6.37 54.65 2.43
CA THR A 49 7.82 54.87 2.37
C THR A 49 8.60 53.69 2.95
N ALA A 50 8.14 53.09 4.06
CA ALA A 50 8.77 51.90 4.63
C ALA A 50 8.68 50.68 3.69
N ILE A 51 7.49 50.40 3.13
CA ILE A 51 7.26 49.30 2.18
C ILE A 51 8.15 49.50 0.94
N ALA A 52 8.16 50.71 0.36
CA ALA A 52 9.00 51.02 -0.79
C ALA A 52 10.48 50.82 -0.50
N GLY A 53 10.94 51.19 0.70
CA GLY A 53 12.32 50.97 1.15
C GLY A 53 12.65 49.49 1.26
N CYS A 54 11.76 48.69 1.86
CA CYS A 54 11.92 47.24 1.98
C CYS A 54 11.98 46.55 0.61
N VAL A 55 11.07 46.88 -0.31
CA VAL A 55 11.05 46.34 -1.68
C VAL A 55 12.35 46.69 -2.40
N THR A 56 12.79 47.94 -2.32
CA THR A 56 14.03 48.37 -2.97
C THR A 56 15.25 47.66 -2.37
N ALA A 57 15.32 47.53 -1.04
CA ALA A 57 16.40 46.80 -0.37
C ALA A 57 16.45 45.33 -0.78
N LEU A 58 15.30 44.67 -0.94
CA LEU A 58 15.18 43.29 -1.41
C LEU A 58 15.73 43.14 -2.84
N LEU A 59 15.29 44.01 -3.77
CA LEU A 59 15.73 44.01 -5.17
C LEU A 59 17.24 44.25 -5.28
N VAL A 60 17.77 45.25 -4.57
CA VAL A 60 19.20 45.55 -4.54
C VAL A 60 19.98 44.38 -3.94
N SER A 61 19.48 43.76 -2.87
CA SER A 61 20.13 42.59 -2.25
C SER A 61 20.18 41.39 -3.19
N CYS A 62 19.14 41.17 -4.00
CA CYS A 62 19.14 40.15 -5.05
C CYS A 62 20.22 40.45 -6.10
N VAL A 63 20.28 41.67 -6.63
CA VAL A 63 21.28 42.07 -7.64
C VAL A 63 22.71 41.96 -7.09
N VAL A 64 22.96 42.50 -5.89
CA VAL A 64 24.28 42.44 -5.26
C VAL A 64 24.68 40.99 -4.95
N GLY A 65 23.75 40.18 -4.45
CA GLY A 65 23.99 38.76 -4.19
C GLY A 65 24.33 37.98 -5.45
N PHE A 66 23.74 38.32 -6.60
CA PHE A 66 24.05 37.69 -7.90
C PHE A 66 25.50 37.93 -8.33
N LEU A 67 26.05 39.10 -7.99
CA LEU A 67 27.44 39.48 -8.27
C LEU A 67 28.45 38.84 -7.29
N LYS A 68 27.98 38.18 -6.22
CA LYS A 68 28.83 37.43 -5.27
C LYS A 68 29.00 35.98 -5.73
N GLN A 69 29.88 35.24 -5.06
CA GLN A 69 30.06 33.79 -5.26
C GLN A 69 29.54 33.00 -4.05
N GLY A 70 29.34 31.69 -4.22
CA GLY A 70 28.92 30.78 -3.16
C GLY A 70 27.48 31.03 -2.67
N PHE A 71 27.28 30.93 -1.35
CA PHE A 71 25.96 30.95 -0.71
C PHE A 71 25.12 32.19 -1.06
N TYR A 72 25.72 33.39 -1.11
CA TYR A 72 25.01 34.62 -1.43
C TYR A 72 24.43 34.65 -2.86
N ARG A 73 25.12 34.02 -3.81
CA ARG A 73 24.63 33.89 -5.20
C ARG A 73 23.46 32.93 -5.28
N TYR A 74 23.57 31.80 -4.58
CA TYR A 74 22.48 30.82 -4.49
C TYR A 74 21.22 31.43 -3.86
N LEU A 75 21.37 32.11 -2.71
CA LEU A 75 20.25 32.76 -2.03
C LEU A 75 19.62 33.86 -2.91
N SER A 76 20.43 34.66 -3.59
CA SER A 76 19.94 35.65 -4.57
C SER A 76 19.16 35.00 -5.71
N LEU A 77 19.65 33.90 -6.29
CA LEU A 77 18.93 33.16 -7.34
C LEU A 77 17.60 32.59 -6.83
N LEU A 78 17.57 32.05 -5.61
CA LEU A 78 16.36 31.52 -4.98
C LEU A 78 15.33 32.62 -4.71
N CYS A 79 15.75 33.76 -4.16
CA CYS A 79 14.87 34.90 -3.93
C CYS A 79 14.36 35.47 -5.27
N SER A 80 15.24 35.64 -6.26
CA SER A 80 14.88 36.18 -7.58
C SER A 80 13.91 35.28 -8.33
N SER A 81 14.14 33.96 -8.31
CA SER A 81 13.24 32.98 -8.93
C SER A 81 11.88 32.92 -8.24
N SER A 82 11.85 32.98 -6.89
CA SER A 82 10.60 33.09 -6.13
C SER A 82 9.83 34.36 -6.49
N LEU A 83 10.52 35.51 -6.60
CA LEU A 83 9.90 36.79 -6.99
C LEU A 83 9.36 36.76 -8.42
N LEU A 84 10.13 36.22 -9.37
CA LEU A 84 9.70 36.05 -10.76
C LEU A 84 8.50 35.11 -10.88
N SER A 85 8.50 34.00 -10.13
CA SER A 85 7.39 33.06 -10.11
C SER A 85 6.13 33.68 -9.49
N GLY A 86 6.28 34.41 -8.39
CA GLY A 86 5.16 35.16 -7.79
C GLY A 86 4.60 36.23 -8.71
N LEU A 87 5.47 36.96 -9.42
CA LEU A 87 5.05 37.93 -10.44
C LEU A 87 4.31 37.26 -11.60
N ALA A 88 4.78 36.11 -12.08
CA ALA A 88 4.10 35.37 -13.13
C ALA A 88 2.70 34.89 -12.68
N VAL A 89 2.58 34.37 -11.46
CA VAL A 89 1.28 33.96 -10.88
C VAL A 89 0.34 35.17 -10.74
N PHE A 90 0.85 36.31 -10.31
CA PHE A 90 0.09 37.56 -10.21
C PHE A 90 -0.38 38.07 -11.59
N LEU A 91 0.49 38.04 -12.61
CA LEU A 91 0.09 38.44 -13.96
C LEU A 91 -0.96 37.51 -14.55
N LEU A 92 -0.84 36.20 -14.32
CA LEU A 92 -1.85 35.22 -14.70
C LEU A 92 -3.18 35.44 -13.96
N GLY A 93 -3.13 35.82 -12.68
CA GLY A 93 -4.31 36.19 -11.91
C GLY A 93 -5.01 37.42 -12.49
N PHE A 94 -4.24 38.44 -12.89
CA PHE A 94 -4.77 39.64 -13.53
C PHE A 94 -5.38 39.35 -14.91
N GLU A 95 -4.74 38.51 -15.72
CA GLU A 95 -5.29 38.07 -17.01
C GLU A 95 -6.59 37.28 -16.81
N LEU A 96 -6.64 36.38 -15.83
CA LEU A 96 -7.82 35.60 -15.49
C LEU A 96 -8.96 36.49 -14.99
N TYR A 97 -8.66 37.46 -14.13
CA TYR A 97 -9.63 38.47 -13.68
C TYR A 97 -10.18 39.26 -14.87
N SER A 98 -9.31 39.77 -15.74
CA SER A 98 -9.70 40.56 -16.91
C SER A 98 -10.60 39.75 -17.83
N TYR A 99 -10.27 38.50 -18.07
CA TYR A 99 -11.08 37.59 -18.87
C TYR A 99 -12.46 37.33 -18.24
N ILE A 100 -12.53 37.04 -16.93
CA ILE A 100 -13.78 36.68 -16.24
C ILE A 100 -14.71 37.89 -16.09
N PHE A 101 -14.18 39.05 -15.69
CA PHE A 101 -14.99 40.19 -15.27
C PHE A 101 -15.06 41.34 -16.29
N LEU A 102 -14.06 41.49 -17.16
CA LEU A 102 -14.04 42.52 -18.20
C LEU A 102 -14.32 41.94 -19.60
N GLY A 103 -14.30 40.62 -19.75
CA GLY A 103 -14.65 39.91 -20.99
C GLY A 103 -13.56 39.91 -22.06
N PHE A 104 -12.40 40.55 -21.81
CA PHE A 104 -11.23 40.54 -22.69
C PHE A 104 -9.94 40.71 -21.88
N VAL A 105 -8.82 40.26 -22.45
CA VAL A 105 -7.50 40.39 -21.82
C VAL A 105 -7.01 41.83 -21.97
N GLN A 106 -6.77 42.49 -20.83
CA GLN A 106 -6.25 43.85 -20.79
C GLN A 106 -4.74 43.87 -21.01
N SER A 107 -4.22 44.98 -21.54
CA SER A 107 -2.78 45.22 -21.54
C SER A 107 -2.28 45.46 -20.10
N PRO A 108 -0.97 45.34 -19.82
CA PRO A 108 -0.41 45.61 -18.50
C PRO A 108 -0.72 47.01 -17.95
N SER A 109 -1.01 47.98 -18.83
CA SER A 109 -1.49 49.32 -18.43
C SER A 109 -2.87 49.30 -17.77
N GLY A 110 -3.73 48.33 -18.11
CA GLY A 110 -5.05 48.17 -17.48
C GLY A 110 -4.97 47.82 -16.00
N LEU A 111 -3.85 47.24 -15.56
CA LEU A 111 -3.59 47.05 -14.13
C LEU A 111 -3.41 48.39 -13.42
N MET A 112 -2.72 49.34 -14.05
CA MET A 112 -2.54 50.68 -13.49
C MET A 112 -3.88 51.44 -13.41
N GLU A 113 -4.74 51.24 -14.41
CA GLU A 113 -6.10 51.78 -14.40
C GLU A 113 -6.94 51.17 -13.26
N LEU A 114 -6.93 49.84 -13.12
CA LEU A 114 -7.61 49.13 -12.03
C LEU A 114 -7.14 49.60 -10.65
N VAL A 115 -5.83 49.80 -10.49
CA VAL A 115 -5.25 50.37 -9.27
C VAL A 115 -5.72 51.80 -9.06
N SER A 116 -5.80 52.64 -10.09
CA SER A 116 -6.29 54.01 -9.94
C SER A 116 -7.77 54.08 -9.55
N LEU A 117 -8.57 53.13 -10.02
CA LEU A 117 -10.02 53.05 -9.78
C LEU A 117 -10.36 52.40 -8.43
N HIS A 118 -9.40 51.88 -7.66
CA HIS A 118 -9.68 51.12 -6.43
C HIS A 118 -10.55 51.87 -5.41
N TYR A 119 -10.40 53.20 -5.29
CA TYR A 119 -11.25 54.03 -4.42
C TYR A 119 -12.60 54.38 -5.04
N GLN A 120 -12.67 54.43 -6.37
CA GLN A 120 -13.88 54.84 -7.10
C GLN A 120 -14.84 53.67 -7.29
N GLU A 121 -14.30 52.47 -7.54
CA GLU A 121 -15.05 51.23 -7.80
C GLU A 121 -14.56 50.09 -6.90
N PRO A 122 -14.95 50.08 -5.61
CA PRO A 122 -14.46 49.10 -4.64
C PRO A 122 -14.88 47.66 -4.98
N ASP A 123 -16.03 47.46 -5.63
CA ASP A 123 -16.51 46.13 -6.00
C ASP A 123 -15.61 45.44 -7.04
N LEU A 124 -15.11 46.18 -8.03
CA LEU A 124 -14.17 45.65 -9.02
C LEU A 124 -12.84 45.28 -8.37
N TRP A 125 -12.36 46.12 -7.46
CA TRP A 125 -11.14 45.88 -6.69
C TRP A 125 -11.25 44.63 -5.81
N HIS A 126 -12.36 44.45 -5.09
CA HIS A 126 -12.59 43.26 -4.27
C HIS A 126 -12.67 41.97 -5.10
N ARG A 127 -13.29 42.02 -6.29
CA ARG A 127 -13.31 40.89 -7.22
C ARG A 127 -11.92 40.53 -7.71
N PHE A 128 -11.11 41.53 -8.07
CA PHE A 128 -9.71 41.32 -8.45
C PHE A 128 -8.92 40.64 -7.33
N LEU A 129 -8.97 41.17 -6.10
CA LEU A 129 -8.30 40.57 -4.94
C LEU A 129 -8.77 39.14 -4.65
N THR A 130 -10.06 38.85 -4.88
CA THR A 130 -10.60 37.49 -4.69
C THR A 130 -10.04 36.52 -5.72
N VAL A 131 -9.97 36.92 -6.99
CA VAL A 131 -9.36 36.10 -8.06
C VAL A 131 -7.89 35.85 -7.77
N GLU A 132 -7.13 36.91 -7.46
CA GLU A 132 -5.72 36.80 -7.06
C GLU A 132 -5.55 35.83 -5.89
N GLY A 133 -6.33 36.01 -4.82
CA GLY A 133 -6.28 35.15 -3.64
C GLY A 133 -6.53 33.66 -3.97
N ILE A 134 -7.50 33.38 -4.84
CA ILE A 134 -7.81 32.01 -5.29
C ILE A 134 -6.67 31.45 -6.15
N VAL A 135 -6.13 32.23 -7.09
CA VAL A 135 -5.02 31.80 -7.96
C VAL A 135 -3.76 31.50 -7.15
N PHE A 136 -3.42 32.34 -6.18
CA PHE A 136 -2.32 32.09 -5.25
C PHE A 136 -2.56 30.84 -4.39
N LEU A 137 -3.78 30.66 -3.86
CA LEU A 137 -4.13 29.49 -3.06
C LEU A 137 -4.04 28.19 -3.87
N MET A 138 -4.57 28.16 -5.09
CA MET A 138 -4.51 26.99 -5.98
C MET A 138 -3.06 26.66 -6.36
N THR A 139 -2.26 27.67 -6.68
CA THR A 139 -0.84 27.49 -7.01
C THR A 139 -0.07 26.94 -5.80
N PHE A 140 -0.32 27.50 -4.61
CA PHE A 140 0.28 27.00 -3.37
C PHE A 140 -0.10 25.54 -3.11
N LEU A 141 -1.38 25.18 -3.24
CA LEU A 141 -1.83 23.81 -3.04
C LEU A 141 -1.19 22.85 -4.05
N ALA A 142 -1.08 23.25 -5.33
CA ALA A 142 -0.42 22.46 -6.36
C ALA A 142 1.06 22.21 -6.02
N ILE A 143 1.78 23.23 -5.55
CA ILE A 143 3.16 23.10 -5.08
C ILE A 143 3.25 22.16 -3.88
N VAL A 144 2.35 22.28 -2.90
CA VAL A 144 2.33 21.39 -1.73
C VAL A 144 2.09 19.94 -2.14
N ILE A 145 1.14 19.68 -3.05
CA ILE A 145 0.86 18.33 -3.56
C ILE A 145 2.07 17.78 -4.33
N TYR A 146 2.67 18.60 -5.19
CA TYR A 146 3.87 18.22 -5.94
C TYR A 146 5.02 17.88 -5.01
N LEU A 147 5.31 18.74 -4.02
CA LEU A 147 6.34 18.50 -3.02
C LEU A 147 6.02 17.29 -2.16
N PHE A 148 4.77 17.04 -1.78
CA PHE A 148 4.37 15.86 -1.05
C PHE A 148 4.69 14.58 -1.84
N HIS A 149 4.39 14.56 -3.14
CA HIS A 149 4.72 13.43 -4.01
C HIS A 149 6.23 13.27 -4.24
N TRP A 150 6.96 14.37 -4.40
CA TRP A 150 8.40 14.35 -4.65
C TRP A 150 9.23 14.01 -3.40
N LEU A 151 8.82 14.50 -2.22
CA LEU A 151 9.44 14.20 -0.93
C LEU A 151 8.98 12.86 -0.36
N ARG A 152 7.96 12.21 -0.95
CA ARG A 152 7.51 10.89 -0.52
C ARG A 152 8.67 9.91 -0.70
N PRO A 153 9.16 9.27 0.39
CA PRO A 153 10.29 8.36 0.28
C PRO A 153 9.93 7.17 -0.61
N ASP A 154 10.62 7.06 -1.74
CA ASP A 154 10.45 5.96 -2.69
C ASP A 154 11.36 4.79 -2.28
N ASN A 155 10.98 4.09 -1.21
CA ASN A 155 11.73 2.95 -0.68
C ASN A 155 11.47 1.69 -1.51
N LYS A 156 11.92 1.69 -2.77
CA LYS A 156 11.82 0.54 -3.70
C LYS A 156 12.98 -0.45 -3.60
N ALA A 157 13.92 -0.24 -2.69
CA ALA A 157 15.14 -1.07 -2.58
C ALA A 157 14.86 -2.57 -2.36
N LEU A 158 13.71 -2.92 -1.78
CA LEU A 158 13.31 -4.30 -1.50
C LEU A 158 12.06 -4.73 -2.31
N GLY A 159 11.72 -3.98 -3.36
CA GLY A 159 10.53 -4.19 -4.18
C GLY A 159 9.31 -3.37 -3.74
N ASN A 160 8.17 -3.65 -4.35
CA ASN A 160 6.92 -2.86 -4.20
C ASN A 160 5.89 -3.53 -3.28
N ALA A 161 6.33 -4.47 -2.43
CA ALA A 161 5.44 -5.16 -1.49
C ALA A 161 4.90 -4.16 -0.46
N HIS A 162 3.58 -4.10 -0.32
CA HIS A 162 2.91 -3.22 0.63
C HIS A 162 1.61 -3.85 1.11
N PHE A 163 1.09 -3.35 2.23
CA PHE A 163 -0.23 -3.74 2.68
C PHE A 163 -1.27 -3.21 1.70
N SER A 164 -2.02 -4.15 1.11
CA SER A 164 -3.07 -3.80 0.17
C SER A 164 -4.09 -2.84 0.80
N ASN A 165 -4.65 -1.91 0.03
CA ASN A 165 -5.84 -1.15 0.43
C ASN A 165 -7.16 -1.87 0.03
N GLY A 166 -8.31 -1.31 0.38
CA GLY A 166 -9.62 -1.92 0.07
C GLY A 166 -9.89 -2.06 -1.43
N PHE A 167 -9.49 -1.07 -2.24
CA PHE A 167 -9.70 -1.08 -3.69
C PHE A 167 -8.85 -2.15 -4.37
N GLU A 168 -7.59 -2.28 -3.98
CA GLU A 168 -6.69 -3.34 -4.48
C GLU A 168 -7.19 -4.73 -4.08
N THR A 169 -7.62 -4.90 -2.82
CA THR A 169 -8.18 -6.18 -2.35
C THR A 169 -9.43 -6.58 -3.14
N LYS A 170 -10.31 -5.61 -3.42
CA LYS A 170 -11.49 -5.82 -4.26
C LYS A 170 -11.11 -6.16 -5.70
N ARG A 171 -10.19 -5.40 -6.31
CA ARG A 171 -9.71 -5.62 -7.68
C ARG A 171 -9.06 -6.99 -7.85
N ALA A 172 -8.38 -7.48 -6.81
CA ALA A 172 -7.79 -8.81 -6.77
C ALA A 172 -8.82 -9.93 -6.46
N GLY A 173 -10.11 -9.61 -6.30
CA GLY A 173 -11.19 -10.59 -6.15
C GLY A 173 -11.38 -11.15 -4.73
N PHE A 174 -10.54 -10.80 -3.75
CA PHE A 174 -10.57 -11.40 -2.41
C PHE A 174 -11.87 -11.18 -1.61
N PHE A 175 -12.72 -10.23 -2.00
CA PHE A 175 -14.04 -10.03 -1.38
C PHE A 175 -15.16 -10.84 -2.03
N GLU A 176 -14.90 -11.44 -3.19
CA GLU A 176 -15.90 -12.18 -3.95
C GLU A 176 -15.94 -13.63 -3.48
N ARG A 177 -17.10 -14.08 -3.03
CA ARG A 177 -17.29 -15.49 -2.67
C ARG A 177 -17.48 -16.31 -3.94
N GLN A 178 -16.69 -17.36 -4.10
CA GLN A 178 -16.93 -18.41 -5.09
C GLN A 178 -17.26 -19.73 -4.39
N GLU A 179 -17.84 -20.69 -5.12
CA GLU A 179 -18.26 -21.97 -4.55
C GLU A 179 -17.10 -22.76 -3.93
N GLN A 180 -15.96 -22.82 -4.62
CA GLN A 180 -14.73 -23.49 -4.17
C GLN A 180 -13.81 -22.61 -3.32
N SER A 181 -14.24 -21.40 -2.96
CA SER A 181 -13.38 -20.49 -2.22
C SER A 181 -13.25 -20.86 -0.75
N ILE A 182 -12.05 -20.67 -0.20
CA ILE A 182 -11.79 -20.83 1.23
C ILE A 182 -11.64 -19.48 1.93
N ILE A 183 -12.14 -19.40 3.14
CA ILE A 183 -12.03 -18.21 3.98
C ILE A 183 -10.62 -18.14 4.55
N ILE A 184 -9.88 -17.08 4.21
CA ILE A 184 -8.50 -16.87 4.66
C ILE A 184 -8.36 -15.78 5.72
N GLY A 185 -9.42 -15.01 5.98
CA GLY A 185 -9.39 -13.96 6.99
C GLY A 185 -10.52 -12.96 6.84
N LYS A 186 -10.30 -11.75 7.37
CA LYS A 186 -11.26 -10.65 7.36
C LYS A 186 -10.52 -9.33 7.24
N LYS A 187 -11.05 -8.41 6.44
CA LYS A 187 -10.52 -7.05 6.27
C LYS A 187 -11.67 -6.07 6.12
N TYR A 188 -11.62 -4.93 6.83
CA TYR A 188 -12.69 -3.92 6.83
C TYR A 188 -14.09 -4.50 7.09
N ALA A 189 -14.18 -5.36 8.09
CA ALA A 189 -15.39 -6.11 8.42
C ALA A 189 -15.88 -7.16 7.38
N ALA A 190 -15.26 -7.25 6.20
CA ALA A 190 -15.62 -8.21 5.15
C ALA A 190 -14.72 -9.47 5.18
N PRO A 191 -15.27 -10.67 4.96
CA PRO A 191 -14.47 -11.88 4.82
C PRO A 191 -13.56 -11.82 3.58
N LEU A 192 -12.41 -12.46 3.68
CA LEU A 192 -11.48 -12.64 2.58
C LEU A 192 -11.53 -14.09 2.09
N TYR A 193 -11.62 -14.25 0.78
CA TYR A 193 -11.70 -15.52 0.08
C TYR A 193 -10.47 -15.72 -0.79
N SER A 194 -9.85 -16.89 -0.68
CA SER A 194 -8.85 -17.36 -1.65
C SER A 194 -9.52 -18.29 -2.66
N HIS A 195 -9.17 -18.10 -3.92
CA HIS A 195 -9.74 -18.81 -5.06
C HIS A 195 -8.68 -19.69 -5.72
N GLY A 196 -9.13 -20.68 -6.49
CA GLY A 196 -8.26 -21.53 -7.31
C GLY A 196 -7.64 -22.71 -6.56
N PHE A 197 -6.59 -23.28 -7.16
CA PHE A 197 -5.92 -24.51 -6.69
C PHE A 197 -4.70 -24.23 -5.81
N GLU A 198 -4.46 -22.96 -5.48
CA GLU A 198 -3.31 -22.52 -4.69
C GLU A 198 -3.43 -23.00 -3.24
N HIS A 199 -2.30 -23.31 -2.64
CA HIS A 199 -2.26 -23.75 -1.24
C HIS A 199 -2.17 -22.55 -0.30
N VAL A 200 -2.97 -22.58 0.77
CA VAL A 200 -2.93 -21.57 1.82
C VAL A 200 -2.14 -22.08 3.01
N LEU A 201 -1.11 -21.32 3.39
CA LEU A 201 -0.30 -21.57 4.58
C LEU A 201 -0.62 -20.56 5.67
N VAL A 202 -1.08 -21.04 6.83
CA VAL A 202 -1.43 -20.19 7.98
C VAL A 202 -0.35 -20.27 9.05
N PHE A 203 0.42 -19.18 9.18
CA PHE A 203 1.36 -19.01 10.29
C PHE A 203 0.66 -18.38 11.49
N ALA A 204 0.51 -19.14 12.58
CA ALA A 204 -0.18 -18.67 13.76
C ALA A 204 0.34 -19.38 15.04
N PRO A 205 0.74 -18.62 16.09
CA PRO A 205 1.14 -19.20 17.38
C PRO A 205 0.02 -20.04 18.03
N THR A 206 0.38 -20.86 19.01
CA THR A 206 -0.62 -21.56 19.84
C THR A 206 -1.50 -20.55 20.57
N GLY A 207 -2.82 -20.79 20.63
CA GLY A 207 -3.78 -19.89 21.29
C GLY A 207 -4.26 -18.70 20.45
N SER A 208 -3.67 -18.44 19.28
CA SER A 208 -4.06 -17.34 18.37
C SER A 208 -5.44 -17.50 17.70
N GLY A 209 -6.09 -18.65 17.90
CA GLY A 209 -7.42 -18.90 17.37
C GLY A 209 -7.50 -19.48 15.96
N LYS A 210 -6.40 -19.96 15.34
CA LYS A 210 -6.40 -20.55 13.98
C LYS A 210 -7.54 -21.57 13.72
N THR A 211 -7.88 -22.39 14.71
CA THR A 211 -8.98 -23.35 14.63
C THR A 211 -10.33 -22.65 14.54
N ARG A 212 -10.55 -21.59 15.34
CA ARG A 212 -11.81 -20.85 15.42
C ARG A 212 -11.99 -19.86 14.27
N SER A 213 -10.91 -19.23 13.80
CA SER A 213 -10.97 -18.17 12.78
C SER A 213 -10.84 -18.68 11.35
N ILE A 214 -10.18 -19.83 11.12
CA ILE A 214 -9.97 -20.38 9.79
C ILE A 214 -10.58 -21.78 9.68
N GLY A 215 -10.21 -22.72 10.56
CA GLY A 215 -10.62 -24.13 10.45
C GLY A 215 -12.14 -24.35 10.49
N ILE A 216 -12.78 -23.95 11.59
CA ILE A 216 -14.23 -24.11 11.80
C ILE A 216 -15.04 -23.38 10.72
N PRO A 217 -14.77 -22.09 10.40
CA PRO A 217 -15.51 -21.38 9.35
C PRO A 217 -15.43 -22.08 7.99
N ASN A 218 -14.25 -22.58 7.60
CA ASN A 218 -14.11 -23.31 6.34
C ASN A 218 -14.86 -24.65 6.36
N LEU A 219 -14.94 -25.37 7.47
CA LEU A 219 -15.70 -26.62 7.53
C LEU A 219 -17.22 -26.41 7.47
N PHE A 220 -17.73 -25.25 7.86
CA PHE A 220 -19.12 -24.88 7.62
C PHE A 220 -19.36 -24.35 6.20
N HIS A 221 -18.36 -23.69 5.62
CA HIS A 221 -18.54 -22.96 4.36
C HIS A 221 -18.19 -23.79 3.11
N TYR A 222 -17.16 -24.63 3.17
CA TYR A 222 -16.63 -25.35 2.02
C TYR A 222 -17.56 -26.51 1.62
N PRO A 223 -18.13 -26.48 0.39
CA PRO A 223 -19.22 -27.37 0.01
C PRO A 223 -18.76 -28.75 -0.45
N PHE A 224 -17.46 -28.96 -0.66
CA PHE A 224 -16.93 -30.24 -1.14
C PHE A 224 -16.36 -31.12 -0.01
N SER A 225 -15.87 -32.29 -0.39
CA SER A 225 -15.21 -33.24 0.51
C SER A 225 -13.97 -32.63 1.17
N VAL A 226 -13.77 -32.94 2.45
CA VAL A 226 -12.63 -32.45 3.24
C VAL A 226 -12.01 -33.62 3.99
N VAL A 227 -10.69 -33.74 3.92
CA VAL A 227 -9.89 -34.59 4.81
C VAL A 227 -9.22 -33.67 5.82
N CYS A 228 -9.45 -33.92 7.11
CA CYS A 228 -8.97 -33.05 8.18
C CYS A 228 -8.11 -33.82 9.17
N ASN A 229 -6.89 -33.33 9.42
CA ASN A 229 -6.06 -33.81 10.52
C ASN A 229 -6.41 -33.03 11.80
N ASP A 230 -7.25 -33.64 12.65
CA ASP A 230 -7.79 -33.01 13.86
C ASP A 230 -7.33 -33.73 15.14
N VAL A 231 -6.11 -33.40 15.57
CA VAL A 231 -5.46 -34.01 16.74
C VAL A 231 -6.29 -33.90 18.03
N LYS A 232 -7.14 -32.86 18.16
CA LYS A 232 -7.95 -32.61 19.37
C LYS A 232 -9.43 -32.95 19.20
N LEU A 233 -9.83 -33.47 18.04
CA LEU A 233 -11.22 -33.74 17.67
C LEU A 233 -12.18 -32.55 17.81
N THR A 234 -11.65 -31.32 17.87
CA THR A 234 -12.46 -30.11 18.06
C THR A 234 -13.23 -29.78 16.79
N LEU A 235 -12.59 -29.94 15.62
CA LEU A 235 -13.21 -29.67 14.33
C LEU A 235 -14.30 -30.69 14.03
N PHE A 236 -14.04 -31.98 14.24
CA PHE A 236 -15.04 -33.02 14.01
C PHE A 236 -16.25 -32.83 14.92
N LYS A 237 -16.05 -32.72 16.25
CA LYS A 237 -17.15 -32.55 17.22
C LYS A 237 -17.99 -31.31 16.97
N THR A 238 -17.38 -30.21 16.51
CA THR A 238 -18.10 -28.96 16.28
C THR A 238 -18.84 -28.92 14.94
N THR A 239 -18.31 -29.58 13.90
CA THR A 239 -18.76 -29.32 12.52
C THR A 239 -19.41 -30.51 11.82
N SER A 240 -19.18 -31.75 12.26
CA SER A 240 -19.68 -32.95 11.57
C SER A 240 -21.20 -32.95 11.44
N GLY A 241 -21.93 -32.62 12.51
CA GLY A 241 -23.39 -32.60 12.48
C GLY A 241 -23.97 -31.62 11.46
N TYR A 242 -23.37 -30.44 11.29
CA TYR A 242 -23.77 -29.49 10.24
C TYR A 242 -23.43 -30.02 8.85
N ARG A 243 -22.22 -30.55 8.68
CA ARG A 243 -21.80 -31.09 7.39
C ARG A 243 -22.68 -32.27 6.95
N GLU A 244 -23.18 -33.06 7.90
CA GLU A 244 -24.07 -34.19 7.61
C GLU A 244 -25.52 -33.74 7.36
N SER A 245 -26.09 -32.92 8.26
CA SER A 245 -27.50 -32.51 8.16
C SER A 245 -27.78 -31.42 7.12
N VAL A 246 -26.86 -30.46 6.93
CA VAL A 246 -27.07 -29.29 6.06
C VAL A 246 -26.37 -29.46 4.72
N LEU A 247 -25.15 -30.00 4.70
CA LEU A 247 -24.41 -30.21 3.45
C LEU A 247 -24.61 -31.62 2.86
N GLY A 248 -25.28 -32.53 3.58
CA GLY A 248 -25.55 -33.89 3.10
C GLY A 248 -24.31 -34.80 3.01
N HIS A 249 -23.22 -34.44 3.68
CA HIS A 249 -21.98 -35.22 3.66
C HIS A 249 -22.03 -36.42 4.60
N ARG A 250 -21.36 -37.51 4.24
CA ARG A 250 -21.04 -38.57 5.20
C ARG A 250 -19.78 -38.19 5.98
N CYS A 251 -19.90 -38.08 7.30
CA CYS A 251 -18.79 -37.67 8.16
C CYS A 251 -18.20 -38.85 8.94
N PHE A 252 -16.92 -39.15 8.70
CA PHE A 252 -16.20 -40.21 9.39
C PHE A 252 -15.08 -39.63 10.25
N CYS A 253 -14.86 -40.22 11.42
CA CYS A 253 -13.78 -39.91 12.34
C CYS A 253 -12.98 -41.16 12.64
N TRP A 254 -11.72 -41.19 12.17
CA TRP A 254 -10.76 -42.22 12.49
C TRP A 254 -9.84 -41.74 13.62
N ALA A 255 -10.06 -42.26 14.82
CA ALA A 255 -9.36 -41.95 16.05
C ALA A 255 -8.85 -43.25 16.70
N PRO A 256 -7.84 -43.93 16.11
CA PRO A 256 -7.39 -45.26 16.55
C PRO A 256 -6.80 -45.29 17.97
N ALA A 257 -6.45 -44.13 18.52
CA ALA A 257 -5.90 -43.98 19.86
C ALA A 257 -6.91 -43.45 20.88
N ASP A 258 -8.21 -43.38 20.54
CA ASP A 258 -9.26 -42.98 21.49
C ASP A 258 -9.36 -44.01 22.63
N GLU A 259 -9.24 -43.55 23.88
CA GLU A 259 -9.22 -44.41 25.08
C GLU A 259 -10.52 -45.22 25.24
N ASN A 260 -11.65 -44.66 24.81
CA ASN A 260 -12.94 -45.32 24.85
C ASN A 260 -13.20 -46.19 23.61
N ARG A 261 -12.22 -46.28 22.70
CA ARG A 261 -12.29 -47.00 21.41
C ARG A 261 -13.42 -46.49 20.51
N LEU A 262 -13.82 -45.22 20.68
CA LEU A 262 -14.85 -44.59 19.87
C LEU A 262 -14.25 -44.06 18.56
N THR A 263 -14.18 -44.94 17.55
CA THR A 263 -13.64 -44.61 16.25
C THR A 263 -14.41 -45.32 15.14
N HIS A 264 -14.51 -44.69 13.97
CA HIS A 264 -14.84 -45.41 12.76
C HIS A 264 -13.66 -46.32 12.40
N CYS A 265 -13.95 -47.49 11.84
CA CYS A 265 -12.93 -48.43 11.40
C CYS A 265 -12.41 -48.06 10.02
N TYR A 266 -11.10 -48.20 9.82
CA TYR A 266 -10.46 -48.03 8.52
C TYR A 266 -9.39 -49.10 8.35
N ASN A 267 -9.44 -49.81 7.22
CA ASN A 267 -8.43 -50.77 6.82
C ASN A 267 -7.82 -50.32 5.49
N PRO A 268 -6.55 -49.85 5.45
CA PRO A 268 -5.95 -49.42 4.20
C PRO A 268 -5.80 -50.55 3.18
N LEU A 269 -5.79 -51.81 3.62
CA LEU A 269 -5.70 -52.97 2.74
C LEU A 269 -7.02 -53.29 2.02
N SER A 270 -8.16 -52.77 2.48
CA SER A 270 -9.44 -52.99 1.80
C SER A 270 -9.58 -52.21 0.48
N LEU A 271 -8.60 -51.36 0.15
CA LEU A 271 -8.55 -50.60 -1.10
C LEU A 271 -7.75 -51.31 -2.20
N ILE A 272 -7.16 -52.46 -1.89
CA ILE A 272 -6.39 -53.24 -2.85
C ILE A 272 -7.36 -53.86 -3.86
N SER A 273 -7.07 -53.71 -5.16
CA SER A 273 -7.86 -54.31 -6.24
C SER A 273 -7.87 -55.84 -6.16
N ASP A 274 -8.99 -56.47 -6.52
CA ASP A 274 -9.09 -57.92 -6.68
C ASP A 274 -8.35 -58.42 -7.95
N ASP A 275 -8.08 -57.53 -8.90
CA ASP A 275 -7.30 -57.88 -10.10
C ASP A 275 -5.86 -58.23 -9.72
N LYS A 276 -5.44 -59.45 -10.09
CA LYS A 276 -4.11 -59.99 -9.81
C LYS A 276 -2.98 -59.15 -10.39
N ILE A 277 -3.22 -58.44 -11.49
CA ILE A 277 -2.22 -57.56 -12.12
C ILE A 277 -2.13 -56.24 -11.35
N GLN A 278 -3.27 -55.60 -11.09
CA GLN A 278 -3.33 -54.31 -10.42
C GLN A 278 -2.93 -54.37 -8.94
N ARG A 279 -3.29 -55.43 -8.22
CA ARG A 279 -3.09 -55.53 -6.77
C ARG A 279 -1.65 -55.34 -6.33
N LEU A 280 -0.67 -55.83 -7.11
CA LEU A 280 0.75 -55.67 -6.78
C LEU A 280 1.15 -54.18 -6.74
N THR A 281 0.61 -53.38 -7.67
CA THR A 281 0.82 -51.93 -7.72
C THR A 281 0.20 -51.24 -6.51
N ASP A 282 -1.01 -51.63 -6.11
CA ASP A 282 -1.71 -51.05 -4.96
C ASP A 282 -1.00 -51.39 -3.64
N ILE A 283 -0.57 -52.65 -3.46
CA ILE A 283 0.21 -53.08 -2.30
C ILE A 283 1.53 -52.30 -2.23
N GLN A 284 2.22 -52.12 -3.36
CA GLN A 284 3.43 -51.32 -3.40
C GLN A 284 3.15 -49.86 -2.99
N ARG A 285 2.10 -49.22 -3.51
CA ARG A 285 1.72 -47.85 -3.11
C ARG A 285 1.46 -47.75 -1.61
N ILE A 286 0.69 -48.67 -1.04
CA ILE A 286 0.42 -48.71 0.41
C ILE A 286 1.73 -48.89 1.19
N ALA A 287 2.62 -49.77 0.74
CA ALA A 287 3.94 -49.96 1.36
C ALA A 287 4.77 -48.67 1.36
N HIS A 288 4.74 -47.89 0.28
CA HIS A 288 5.41 -46.58 0.20
C HIS A 288 4.81 -45.52 1.13
N ILE A 289 3.50 -45.57 1.38
CA ILE A 289 2.83 -44.66 2.31
C ILE A 289 3.18 -45.01 3.76
N LEU A 290 3.14 -46.30 4.12
CA LEU A 290 3.36 -46.76 5.49
C LEU A 290 4.84 -46.74 5.90
N MET A 291 5.74 -47.02 4.97
CA MET A 291 7.19 -47.09 5.20
C MET A 291 7.90 -46.10 4.28
N PRO A 292 7.76 -44.77 4.48
CA PRO A 292 8.33 -43.77 3.59
C PRO A 292 9.86 -43.79 3.65
N ASP A 293 10.51 -43.38 2.54
CA ASP A 293 11.97 -43.34 2.47
C ASP A 293 12.55 -42.34 3.48
N ASN A 294 13.55 -42.78 4.23
CA ASN A 294 14.24 -41.94 5.20
C ASN A 294 15.69 -41.72 4.74
N LYS A 295 16.03 -40.47 4.42
CA LYS A 295 17.36 -40.08 3.94
C LYS A 295 18.50 -40.37 4.92
N LYS A 296 18.19 -40.57 6.21
CA LYS A 296 19.18 -40.83 7.26
C LYS A 296 19.35 -42.32 7.59
N SER A 297 18.48 -43.19 7.10
CA SER A 297 18.56 -44.64 7.33
C SER A 297 19.11 -45.37 6.11
N ASP A 298 19.78 -46.50 6.32
CA ASP A 298 20.20 -47.38 5.22
C ASP A 298 18.97 -47.84 4.41
N PRO A 299 18.91 -47.56 3.09
CA PRO A 299 17.81 -47.97 2.22
C PRO A 299 17.52 -49.47 2.23
N ILE A 300 18.51 -50.31 2.53
CA ILE A 300 18.37 -51.77 2.51
C ILE A 300 17.27 -52.24 3.47
N TRP A 301 17.24 -51.70 4.69
CA TRP A 301 16.24 -52.09 5.71
C TRP A 301 14.82 -51.70 5.32
N GLN A 302 14.68 -50.52 4.72
CA GLN A 302 13.39 -50.03 4.20
C GLN A 302 12.91 -50.92 3.06
N GLN A 303 13.78 -51.21 2.09
CA GLN A 303 13.46 -52.06 0.95
C GLN A 303 13.12 -53.50 1.38
N ALA A 304 13.87 -54.07 2.31
CA ALA A 304 13.60 -55.39 2.87
C ALA A 304 12.24 -55.44 3.58
N SER A 305 11.96 -54.45 4.44
CA SER A 305 10.66 -54.33 5.14
C SER A 305 9.49 -54.23 4.16
N ARG A 306 9.63 -53.43 3.09
CA ARG A 306 8.61 -53.31 2.04
C ARG A 306 8.44 -54.60 1.24
N LYS A 307 9.52 -55.34 0.96
CA LYS A 307 9.43 -56.66 0.30
C LYS A 307 8.67 -57.64 1.17
N LEU A 308 9.01 -57.73 2.46
CA LEU A 308 8.32 -58.60 3.42
C LEU A 308 6.83 -58.23 3.53
N PHE A 309 6.51 -56.94 3.68
CA PHE A 309 5.14 -56.45 3.71
C PHE A 309 4.36 -56.85 2.45
N LYS A 310 4.95 -56.66 1.26
CA LYS A 310 4.30 -57.05 0.00
C LYS A 310 3.97 -58.55 -0.04
N VAL A 311 4.91 -59.40 0.34
CA VAL A 311 4.72 -60.86 0.37
C VAL A 311 3.64 -61.25 1.38
N ALA A 312 3.67 -60.68 2.59
CA ALA A 312 2.66 -60.97 3.61
C ALA A 312 1.25 -60.54 3.19
N VAL A 313 1.10 -59.37 2.56
CA VAL A 313 -0.20 -58.92 2.04
C VAL A 313 -0.68 -59.83 0.91
N LEU A 314 0.18 -60.18 -0.05
CA LEU A 314 -0.17 -61.11 -1.14
C LEU A 314 -0.61 -62.47 -0.60
N TYR A 315 0.13 -63.00 0.37
CA TYR A 315 -0.22 -64.26 1.04
C TYR A 315 -1.62 -64.19 1.67
N LEU A 316 -1.93 -63.11 2.40
CA LEU A 316 -3.25 -62.94 3.00
C LEU A 316 -4.37 -62.77 1.98
N LEU A 317 -4.11 -62.08 0.86
CA LEU A 317 -5.09 -61.95 -0.23
C LEU A 317 -5.42 -63.30 -0.87
N ASP A 318 -4.45 -64.23 -0.91
CA ASP A 318 -4.62 -65.57 -1.48
C ASP A 318 -4.91 -66.65 -0.40
N THR A 319 -5.18 -66.25 0.85
CA THR A 319 -5.54 -67.15 1.97
C THR A 319 -6.92 -66.80 2.53
N PRO A 320 -8.01 -67.37 1.98
CA PRO A 320 -9.39 -66.96 2.30
C PRO A 320 -9.78 -67.08 3.78
N ASP A 321 -9.16 -68.02 4.50
CA ASP A 321 -9.47 -68.29 5.90
C ASP A 321 -8.90 -67.25 6.88
N ARG A 322 -8.16 -66.24 6.38
CA ARG A 322 -7.50 -65.23 7.20
C ARG A 322 -7.97 -63.81 6.86
N PRO A 323 -8.18 -62.96 7.87
CA PRO A 323 -8.59 -61.58 7.64
C PRO A 323 -7.43 -60.75 7.08
N ILE A 324 -7.68 -60.07 5.96
CA ILE A 324 -6.70 -59.17 5.33
C ILE A 324 -6.61 -57.87 6.14
N SER A 325 -5.70 -57.82 7.11
CA SER A 325 -5.52 -56.65 8.00
C SER A 325 -4.07 -56.50 8.44
N LEU A 326 -3.66 -55.26 8.78
CA LEU A 326 -2.34 -55.00 9.37
C LEU A 326 -2.12 -55.80 10.67
N GLY A 327 -3.19 -56.02 11.45
CA GLY A 327 -3.15 -56.83 12.66
C GLY A 327 -2.79 -58.29 12.38
N GLU A 328 -3.36 -58.88 11.33
CA GLU A 328 -3.04 -60.25 10.92
C GLU A 328 -1.62 -60.37 10.36
N ILE A 329 -1.15 -59.38 9.60
CA ILE A 329 0.26 -59.34 9.15
C ILE A 329 1.20 -59.37 10.35
N ASN A 330 0.92 -58.57 11.38
CA ASN A 330 1.72 -58.56 12.60
C ASN A 330 1.65 -59.89 13.38
N ARG A 331 0.53 -60.62 13.33
CA ARG A 331 0.46 -61.98 13.90
C ARG A 331 1.31 -62.95 13.11
N LEU A 332 1.20 -62.94 11.78
CA LEU A 332 1.96 -63.80 10.87
C LEU A 332 3.48 -63.69 11.11
N VAL A 333 4.01 -62.47 11.05
CA VAL A 333 5.46 -62.23 11.18
C VAL A 333 6.00 -62.55 12.58
N LYS A 334 5.13 -62.62 13.59
CA LYS A 334 5.50 -62.92 14.98
C LYS A 334 5.21 -64.37 15.38
N GLN A 335 4.78 -65.22 14.45
CA GLN A 335 4.59 -66.65 14.73
C GLN A 335 5.93 -67.33 15.01
N ALA A 336 5.92 -68.31 15.91
CA ALA A 336 7.10 -69.14 16.16
C ALA A 336 7.44 -69.92 14.88
N GLY A 337 8.72 -69.90 14.49
CA GLY A 337 9.20 -70.51 13.26
C GLY A 337 8.80 -69.77 11.98
N PHE A 338 8.49 -68.47 12.05
CA PHE A 338 8.27 -67.67 10.84
C PHE A 338 9.53 -67.54 9.97
N ASP A 339 10.70 -67.53 10.62
CA ASP A 339 12.03 -67.40 9.98
C ASP A 339 12.77 -68.75 9.85
N ASP A 340 12.15 -69.86 10.27
CA ASP A 340 12.66 -71.24 10.13
C ASP A 340 12.24 -71.82 8.75
#